data_AF-A0A961PXB7-F1
#
_entry.id   AF-A0A961PXB7-F1
#
_cell.length_a   1.000
_cell.length_b   1.000
_cell.length_c   1.000
_cell.angle_alpha   90.00
_cell.angle_beta   90.00
_cell.angle_gamma   90.00
#
_symmetry.space_group_name_H-M   'P 1'
#
loop_
_entity.id
_entity.type
_entity.pdbx_description
1 polymer ?
#
loop_
_entity_poly.entity_id
_entity_poly.type
_entity_poly.pdbx_seq_one_letter_code
_entity_poly.pdbx_strand_id
1 'polypeptide(L)' 'RARGAAPVCVAKGEDEIALRIRDIAGTAGVPLHSDPPTARALHATVEIGHEIRPEHYRAVAAAIRFSDRMRKAARTRSGA' A
#
# COMPACT_ATOMS: atom_id res chain seq x y z
N ARG A 1 13.86 -7.55 -0.44
CA ARG A 1 12.84 -8.64 -0.47
C ARG A 1 13.29 -9.68 -1.49
N ALA A 2 13.09 -10.97 -1.22
CA ALA A 2 13.33 -12.01 -2.22
C ALA A 2 12.40 -11.80 -3.43
N ARG A 3 12.90 -12.04 -4.64
CA ARG A 3 12.12 -11.90 -5.87
C ARG A 3 11.00 -12.95 -5.86
N GLY A 4 9.74 -12.50 -5.88
CA GLY A 4 8.56 -13.38 -5.88
C GLY A 4 7.90 -13.62 -4.52
N ALA A 5 8.45 -13.08 -3.42
CA ALA A 5 7.77 -13.12 -2.12
C ALA A 5 6.53 -12.20 -2.11
N ALA A 6 5.52 -12.58 -1.32
CA ALA A 6 4.32 -11.79 -1.19
C ALA A 6 4.64 -10.42 -0.53
N PRO A 7 3.82 -9.38 -0.77
CA PRO A 7 3.95 -8.13 -0.04
C PRO A 7 3.79 -8.38 1.46
N VAL A 8 4.50 -7.60 2.28
CA VAL A 8 4.41 -7.66 3.74
C VAL A 8 3.65 -6.44 4.25
N CYS A 9 2.77 -6.65 5.24
CA CYS A 9 2.09 -5.58 5.95
C CYS A 9 3.10 -4.88 6.87
N VAL A 10 3.43 -3.62 6.58
CA VAL A 10 4.42 -2.85 7.35
C VAL A 10 3.79 -1.91 8.37
N ALA A 11 2.53 -1.57 8.18
CA ALA A 11 1.77 -0.68 9.06
C ALA A 11 0.28 -0.95 8.87
N LYS A 12 -0.48 -0.88 9.95
CA LYS A 12 -1.94 -0.90 9.97
C LYS A 12 -2.42 -0.03 11.13
N GLY A 13 -3.63 0.51 11.04
CA GLY A 13 -4.22 1.29 12.11
C GLY A 13 -5.59 1.83 11.74
N GLU A 14 -6.30 2.32 12.76
CA GLU A 14 -7.62 2.93 12.68
C GLU A 14 -7.56 4.37 13.23
N ASP A 15 -8.57 5.17 12.92
CA ASP A 15 -8.74 6.55 13.40
C ASP A 15 -7.46 7.41 13.33
N GLU A 16 -6.96 7.86 14.48
CA GLU A 16 -5.79 8.73 14.58
C GLU A 16 -4.52 8.09 14.02
N ILE A 17 -4.34 6.79 14.21
CA ILE A 17 -3.19 6.05 13.66
C ILE A 17 -3.27 6.02 12.14
N ALA A 18 -4.46 5.75 11.58
CA ALA A 18 -4.67 5.78 10.14
C ALA A 18 -4.41 7.16 9.54
N LEU A 19 -4.86 8.22 10.22
CA LEU A 19 -4.59 9.60 9.84
C LEU A 19 -3.08 9.88 9.83
N ARG A 20 -2.37 9.46 10.88
CA ARG A 20 -0.91 9.66 10.98
C ARG A 20 -0.13 8.93 9.90
N ILE A 21 -0.55 7.71 9.54
CA ILE A 21 0.05 6.95 8.43
C ILE A 21 -0.12 7.71 7.11
N ARG A 22 -1.30 8.29 6.86
CA ARG A 22 -1.58 9.07 5.63
C ARG A 22 -0.75 10.34 5.54
N ASP A 23 -0.59 11.06 6.64
CA ASP A 23 0.28 12.25 6.70
C ASP A 23 1.73 11.92 6.36
N ILE A 24 2.28 10.87 6.98
CA ILE A 24 3.64 10.40 6.72
C ILE A 24 3.78 9.97 5.26
N ALA A 25 2.80 9.25 4.71
CA ALA A 25 2.80 8.85 3.30
C ALA A 25 2.83 10.08 2.37
N GLY A 26 2.05 11.12 2.67
CA GLY A 26 2.04 12.37 1.91
C GLY A 26 3.40 13.07 1.91
N THR A 27 4.01 13.23 3.07
CA THR A 27 5.34 13.88 3.20
C THR A 27 6.47 13.06 2.56
N ALA A 28 6.37 11.73 2.59
CA ALA A 28 7.35 10.82 1.99
C ALA A 28 7.13 10.58 0.48
N GLY A 29 6.11 11.17 -0.13
CA GLY A 29 5.77 10.95 -1.55
C GLY A 29 5.28 9.53 -1.85
N VAL A 30 4.74 8.83 -0.85
CA VAL A 30 4.14 7.50 -1.02
C VAL A 30 2.70 7.66 -1.53
N PRO A 31 2.36 7.13 -2.72
CA PRO A 31 1.03 7.31 -3.29
C PRO A 31 -0.05 6.57 -2.47
N LEU A 32 -1.16 7.27 -2.19
CA LEU A 32 -2.31 6.73 -1.47
C LEU A 32 -3.37 6.17 -2.42
N HIS A 33 -3.74 4.90 -2.23
CA HIS A 33 -4.81 4.24 -2.97
C HIS A 33 -6.00 4.00 -2.03
N SER A 34 -7.17 4.55 -2.37
CA SER A 34 -8.39 4.36 -1.58
C SER A 34 -9.15 3.11 -2.05
N ASP A 35 -9.20 2.10 -1.19
CA ASP A 35 -10.01 0.88 -1.34
C ASP A 35 -10.50 0.43 0.05
N PRO A 36 -11.61 1.01 0.56
CA PRO A 36 -12.08 0.72 1.91
C PRO A 36 -12.40 -0.76 2.19
N PRO A 37 -13.04 -1.53 1.27
CA PRO A 37 -13.23 -2.96 1.45
C PRO A 37 -11.92 -3.73 1.67
N THR A 38 -10.93 -3.52 0.81
CA THR A 38 -9.62 -4.20 0.92
C THR A 38 -8.88 -3.77 2.17
N ALA A 39 -8.90 -2.48 2.52
CA ALA A 39 -8.25 -1.98 3.73
C ALA A 39 -8.83 -2.64 4.99
N ARG A 40 -10.16 -2.74 5.10
CA ARG A 40 -10.81 -3.42 6.23
C ARG A 40 -10.47 -4.91 6.28
N ALA A 41 -10.50 -5.58 5.14
CA ALA A 41 -10.15 -7.00 5.07
C ALA A 41 -8.70 -7.24 5.53
N LEU A 42 -7.74 -6.47 5.01
CA LEU A 42 -6.33 -6.56 5.39
C LEU A 42 -6.11 -6.23 6.87
N HIS A 43 -6.81 -5.22 7.41
CA HIS A 43 -6.73 -4.85 8.82
C HIS A 43 -7.16 -6.02 9.73
N ALA A 44 -8.24 -6.71 9.34
CA ALA A 44 -8.81 -7.81 10.10
C ALA A 44 -8.04 -9.13 9.97
N THR A 45 -7.35 -9.38 8.85
CA THR A 45 -6.79 -10.71 8.55
C THR A 45 -5.27 -10.79 8.51
N VAL A 46 -4.56 -9.65 8.51
CA VAL A 46 -3.09 -9.61 8.38
C VAL A 46 -2.45 -8.84 9.53
N GLU A 47 -1.43 -9.43 10.12
CA GLU A 47 -0.61 -8.80 11.17
C GLU A 47 0.57 -8.01 10.60
N ILE A 48 1.03 -7.02 11.36
CA ILE A 48 2.25 -6.29 11.00
C ILE A 48 3.42 -7.28 10.96
N GLY A 49 4.30 -7.13 9.96
CA GLY A 49 5.43 -8.02 9.72
C GLY A 49 5.08 -9.30 8.96
N HIS A 50 3.78 -9.59 8.74
CA HIS A 50 3.34 -10.78 8.05
C HIS A 50 3.07 -10.53 6.57
N GLU A 51 3.23 -11.59 5.78
CA GLU A 51 2.88 -11.58 4.36
C GLU A 51 1.37 -11.46 4.16
N ILE A 52 0.97 -10.77 3.09
CA ILE A 52 -0.42 -10.72 2.65
C ILE A 52 -0.89 -12.14 2.32
N ARG A 53 -2.13 -12.46 2.73
CA ARG A 53 -2.75 -13.75 2.44
C ARG A 53 -3.12 -13.89 0.95
N PRO A 54 -3.07 -15.10 0.36
CA PRO A 54 -3.39 -15.32 -1.06
C PRO A 54 -4.76 -14.79 -1.50
N GLU A 55 -5.76 -14.89 -0.63
CA GLU A 55 -7.12 -14.37 -0.87
C GLU A 55 -7.16 -12.86 -1.17
N HIS A 56 -6.17 -12.09 -0.73
CA HIS A 56 -6.09 -10.64 -0.94
C HIS A 56 -5.16 -10.23 -2.09
N TYR A 57 -4.50 -11.18 -2.77
CA TYR A 57 -3.52 -10.87 -3.81
C TYR A 57 -4.09 -10.05 -4.96
N ARG A 58 -5.30 -10.37 -5.41
CA ARG A 58 -5.93 -9.63 -6.52
C ARG A 58 -6.13 -8.15 -6.17
N ALA A 59 -6.60 -7.87 -4.97
CA ALA A 59 -6.85 -6.52 -4.49
C ALA A 59 -5.54 -5.75 -4.27
N VAL A 60 -4.56 -6.37 -3.60
CA VAL A 60 -3.24 -5.77 -3.36
C VAL A 60 -2.49 -5.52 -4.68
N ALA A 61 -2.63 -6.40 -5.67
CA ALA A 61 -2.06 -6.17 -6.99
C ALA A 61 -2.62 -4.90 -7.66
N ALA A 62 -3.88 -4.51 -7.38
CA ALA A 62 -4.42 -3.25 -7.89
C ALA A 62 -3.72 -2.03 -7.29
N ALA A 63 -3.48 -2.04 -5.98
CA ALA A 63 -2.72 -1.01 -5.29
C ALA A 63 -1.27 -0.92 -5.80
N ILE A 64 -0.61 -2.06 -6.04
CA ILE A 64 0.75 -2.10 -6.61
C ILE A 64 0.77 -1.46 -8.00
N ARG A 65 -0.15 -1.87 -8.89
CA ARG A 65 -0.25 -1.28 -10.24
C ARG A 65 -0.53 0.23 -10.19
N PHE A 66 -1.36 0.68 -9.25
CA PHE A 66 -1.59 2.10 -9.02
C PHE A 66 -0.30 2.83 -8.63
N SER A 67 0.43 2.31 -7.63
CA SER A 67 1.70 2.88 -7.19
C SER A 67 2.72 2.94 -8.32
N ASP A 68 2.86 1.88 -9.13
CA ASP A 68 3.76 1.85 -10.27
C ASP A 68 3.42 2.92 -11.32
N ARG A 69 2.13 3.12 -11.61
CA ARG A 69 1.69 4.20 -12.52
C ARG A 69 2.03 5.58 -11.96
N MET A 70 1.78 5.81 -10.67
CA MET A 70 2.10 7.09 -10.02
C MET A 70 3.60 7.38 -10.05
N ARG A 71 4.44 6.37 -9.75
CA ARG A 71 5.90 6.50 -9.78
C ARG A 71 6.43 6.73 -11.19
N LYS A 72 5.87 6.05 -12.20
CA LYS A 72 6.20 6.30 -13.61
C LYS A 72 5.85 7.72 -14.04
N ALA A 73 4.64 8.19 -13.72
CA ALA A 73 4.21 9.55 -14.05
C ALA A 73 5.07 10.63 -13.36
N ALA A 74 5.45 10.41 -12.10
CA ALA A 74 6.38 11.30 -11.40
C ALA A 74 7.74 11.36 -12.10
N ARG A 75 8.31 10.21 -12.50
CA ARG A 75 9.60 10.15 -13.21
C ARG A 75 9.57 10.84 -14.56
N THR A 76 8.48 10.69 -15.33
CA THR A 76 8.34 11.35 -16.64
C THR A 76 8.30 12.88 -16.50
N ARG A 77 7.71 13.41 -15.41
CA ARG A 77 7.67 14.86 -15.16
C ARG A 77 8.99 15.45 -14.66
N SER A 78 9.87 14.64 -14.05
CA SER A 78 11.17 15.10 -13.56
C SER A 78 12.29 15.03 -14.60
N GLY A 79 12.03 14.44 -15.77
CA GLY A 79 12.97 14.34 -16.89
C GLY A 79 12.61 15.20 -18.10
N ALA A 80 11.70 16.16 -17.92
CA ALA A 80 11.30 17.17 -18.90
C ALA A 80 11.69 18.56 -18.40
#